data_AF-A0AAE9IY74-F1
#
_entry.id   AF-A0AAE9IY74-F1
#
_cell.length_a   1.000
_cell.length_b   1.000
_cell.length_c   1.000
_cell.angle_alpha   90.00
_cell.angle_beta   90.00
_cell.angle_gamma   90.00
#
_symmetry.space_group_name_H-M   'P 1'
#
loop_
_entity.id
_entity.type
_entity.pdbx_description
1 polymer ?
#
loop_
_entity_poly.entity_id
_entity_poly.type
_entity_poly.pdbx_seq_one_letter_code
_entity_poly.pdbx_strand_id
1 'polypeptide(L)'
;MYLFALLCGVLSVFKQACSRGAPPTIQQPSMSSAVALLGQDVDFTCIVNDLGSHMVAFVKADSPPRLLSFDEKVFRRRDKYELKPRLGDLHNEWVLTIKNVQESDRGNYSCQINTEPIILSTGELDVKVPPIVSRSTPAAVEVREGNNVSLTCKADGNPTPTVIWRRQDRQIIRYNGATGFGASVFHGPILHLTKVSRKHMSEYVCVASNGIPPDESWTVKLLVTFAPLVQAQSVTVQASVGSMARMVCTTEAWPRPEMGWEKDGEPIYESNNVAMTHTVSGQYHSVHILEIRNVQNSHFGVYRCVAKNDNGIHHSQVTLNQISHNHFSHSNLIPEGSGMGSGRYSEDDEDDGDDGEEEDGEGSNEVPGEHENDSQEVPSSPSQLEFYSQARRHESRNAPTTHSELRAIQMDSASLPSLLFISIITIFFNFYGF
;
A
#
# COMPACT_ATOMS: atom_id res chain seq x y z
N MET A 1 -76.42 -73.70 -11.53
CA MET A 1 -75.55 -74.64 -10.79
C MET A 1 -74.11 -74.46 -11.28
N TYR A 2 -73.14 -74.91 -10.49
CA TYR A 2 -71.71 -74.96 -10.87
C TYR A 2 -71.43 -76.05 -11.93
N LEU A 3 -70.14 -76.22 -12.24
CA LEU A 3 -69.48 -77.21 -13.11
C LEU A 3 -69.33 -76.82 -14.60
N PHE A 4 -68.15 -76.98 -15.23
CA PHE A 4 -66.83 -77.38 -14.70
C PHE A 4 -65.67 -76.79 -15.54
N ALA A 5 -64.43 -77.03 -15.11
CA ALA A 5 -63.22 -76.37 -15.61
C ALA A 5 -62.94 -76.52 -17.12
N LEU A 6 -62.37 -75.48 -17.73
CA LEU A 6 -61.81 -75.47 -19.08
C LEU A 6 -60.37 -74.92 -19.04
N LEU A 7 -59.50 -75.52 -19.87
CA LEU A 7 -58.24 -74.95 -20.39
C LEU A 7 -57.10 -74.65 -19.38
N CYS A 8 -56.56 -75.72 -18.78
CA CYS A 8 -55.11 -75.93 -18.81
C CYS A 8 -54.81 -77.03 -19.84
N GLY A 9 -53.71 -77.02 -20.60
CA GLY A 9 -52.61 -76.05 -20.60
C GLY A 9 -51.41 -76.53 -21.43
N VAL A 10 -51.65 -76.99 -22.67
CA VAL A 10 -50.65 -77.69 -23.50
C VAL A 10 -50.30 -76.90 -24.76
N LEU A 11 -49.51 -75.84 -24.59
CA LEU A 11 -48.68 -75.25 -25.65
C LEU A 11 -47.34 -74.83 -25.05
N SER A 12 -46.41 -75.77 -24.98
CA SER A 12 -45.02 -75.53 -24.57
C SER A 12 -44.23 -74.85 -25.68
N VAL A 13 -44.62 -73.62 -26.05
CA VAL A 13 -43.89 -72.78 -27.00
C VAL A 13 -42.85 -71.98 -26.24
N PHE A 14 -41.59 -72.22 -26.60
CA PHE A 14 -40.37 -71.53 -26.15
C PHE A 14 -40.57 -70.28 -25.28
N LYS A 15 -40.47 -70.45 -23.95
CA LYS A 15 -39.86 -69.40 -23.12
C LYS A 15 -38.38 -69.34 -23.48
N GLN A 16 -38.08 -68.71 -24.61
CA GLN A 16 -36.72 -68.34 -24.96
C GLN A 16 -36.26 -67.35 -23.89
N ALA A 17 -35.37 -67.81 -23.02
CA ALA A 17 -34.81 -66.97 -21.98
C ALA A 17 -33.93 -65.92 -22.65
N CYS A 18 -34.50 -64.74 -22.91
CA CYS A 18 -33.69 -63.56 -23.16
C CYS A 18 -32.77 -63.40 -21.95
N SER A 19 -31.48 -63.64 -22.15
CA SER A 19 -30.41 -63.24 -21.25
C SER A 19 -30.35 -61.71 -21.25
N ARG A 20 -31.33 -61.08 -20.60
CA ARG A 20 -31.25 -59.68 -20.21
C ARG A 20 -30.01 -59.58 -19.32
N GLY A 21 -29.01 -58.83 -19.79
CA GLY A 21 -27.89 -58.44 -18.94
C GLY A 21 -28.39 -57.67 -17.71
N ALA A 22 -27.50 -57.39 -16.76
CA ALA A 22 -27.86 -56.54 -15.65
C ALA A 22 -28.32 -55.16 -16.19
N PRO A 23 -29.22 -54.45 -15.49
CA PRO A 23 -29.54 -53.07 -15.86
C PRO A 23 -28.27 -52.20 -15.72
N PRO A 24 -28.07 -51.21 -16.59
CA PRO A 24 -26.91 -50.33 -16.50
C PRO A 24 -26.91 -49.57 -15.17
N THR A 25 -25.73 -49.37 -14.58
CA THR A 25 -25.58 -48.66 -13.29
C THR A 25 -24.38 -47.72 -13.31
N ILE A 26 -24.49 -46.60 -12.61
CA ILE A 26 -23.34 -45.73 -12.32
C ILE A 26 -22.76 -46.19 -10.97
N GLN A 27 -21.50 -46.62 -10.97
CA GLN A 27 -20.78 -46.99 -9.76
C GLN A 27 -20.49 -45.75 -8.91
N GLN A 28 -20.49 -45.89 -7.58
CA GLN A 28 -20.21 -44.79 -6.65
C GLN A 28 -18.89 -45.03 -5.90
N PRO A 29 -18.07 -43.98 -5.65
CA PRO A 29 -18.29 -42.58 -6.06
C PRO A 29 -18.06 -42.36 -7.56
N SER A 30 -18.88 -41.51 -8.16
CA SER A 30 -18.78 -41.07 -9.57
C SER A 30 -19.32 -39.64 -9.69
N MET A 31 -18.75 -38.84 -10.59
CA MET A 31 -18.99 -37.39 -10.67
C MET A 31 -18.69 -36.67 -9.34
N SER A 32 -17.60 -37.03 -8.66
CA SER A 32 -17.15 -36.33 -7.45
C SER A 32 -16.95 -34.83 -7.72
N SER A 33 -17.46 -33.95 -6.85
CA SER A 33 -17.26 -32.50 -6.97
C SER A 33 -15.76 -32.14 -6.95
N ALA A 34 -15.39 -31.16 -7.78
CA ALA A 34 -14.02 -30.77 -8.05
C ALA A 34 -13.78 -29.28 -7.76
N VAL A 35 -12.54 -28.94 -7.38
CA VAL A 35 -12.10 -27.56 -7.13
C VAL A 35 -10.95 -27.24 -8.09
N ALA A 36 -11.06 -26.12 -8.81
CA ALA A 36 -10.09 -25.72 -9.84
C ALA A 36 -9.57 -24.30 -9.60
N LEU A 37 -8.31 -24.03 -9.94
CA LEU A 37 -7.84 -22.66 -10.19
C LEU A 37 -8.19 -22.25 -11.64
N LEU A 38 -8.29 -20.94 -11.88
CA LEU A 38 -8.37 -20.42 -13.25
C LEU A 38 -7.21 -20.94 -14.12
N GLY A 39 -7.52 -21.34 -15.35
CA GLY A 39 -6.56 -21.85 -16.32
C GLY A 39 -6.17 -23.33 -16.17
N GLN A 40 -6.59 -24.02 -15.10
CA GLN A 40 -6.37 -25.46 -14.96
C GLN A 40 -7.37 -26.28 -15.79
N ASP A 41 -7.00 -27.53 -16.10
CA ASP A 41 -7.92 -28.53 -16.66
C ASP A 41 -8.51 -29.38 -15.51
N VAL A 42 -9.79 -29.76 -15.60
CA VAL A 42 -10.45 -30.65 -14.63
C VAL A 42 -11.15 -31.81 -15.32
N ASP A 43 -11.00 -33.00 -14.75
CA ASP A 43 -11.70 -34.22 -15.17
C ASP A 43 -12.93 -34.52 -14.30
N PHE A 44 -14.06 -34.83 -14.94
CA PHE A 44 -15.19 -35.51 -14.31
C PHE A 44 -15.28 -36.95 -14.82
N THR A 45 -15.03 -37.91 -13.94
CA THR A 45 -15.10 -39.35 -14.24
C THR A 45 -16.47 -39.93 -13.90
N CYS A 46 -17.04 -40.66 -14.85
CA CYS A 46 -18.26 -41.43 -14.71
C CYS A 46 -18.03 -42.90 -15.03
N ILE A 47 -18.21 -43.77 -14.04
CA ILE A 47 -17.96 -45.22 -14.17
C ILE A 47 -19.30 -45.93 -14.37
N VAL A 48 -19.51 -46.53 -15.55
CA VAL A 48 -20.81 -47.07 -15.99
C VAL A 48 -20.72 -48.56 -16.30
N ASN A 49 -21.27 -49.37 -15.40
CA ASN A 49 -21.34 -50.81 -15.52
C ASN A 49 -22.61 -51.23 -16.29
N ASP A 50 -22.54 -52.37 -17.00
CA ASP A 50 -23.65 -53.00 -17.73
C ASP A 50 -24.38 -52.09 -18.75
N LEU A 51 -23.66 -51.13 -19.35
CA LEU A 51 -24.19 -50.14 -20.31
C LEU A 51 -25.05 -50.76 -21.43
N GLY A 52 -24.64 -51.90 -21.97
CA GLY A 52 -25.37 -52.61 -23.03
C GLY A 52 -25.51 -51.78 -24.30
N SER A 53 -26.74 -51.47 -24.71
CA SER A 53 -27.06 -50.62 -25.87
C SER A 53 -27.43 -49.17 -25.49
N HIS A 54 -27.21 -48.76 -24.24
CA HIS A 54 -27.42 -47.39 -23.79
C HIS A 54 -26.20 -46.52 -24.12
N MET A 55 -26.36 -45.20 -24.03
CA MET A 55 -25.34 -44.20 -24.29
C MET A 55 -25.21 -43.26 -23.09
N VAL A 56 -23.98 -42.80 -22.86
CA VAL A 56 -23.64 -41.87 -21.78
C VAL A 56 -23.61 -40.43 -22.31
N ALA A 57 -24.14 -39.49 -21.55
CA ALA A 57 -24.16 -38.07 -21.88
C ALA A 57 -23.61 -37.22 -20.73
N PHE A 58 -22.81 -36.21 -21.05
CA PHE A 58 -22.42 -35.17 -20.09
C PHE A 58 -23.23 -33.89 -20.32
N VAL A 59 -23.87 -33.40 -19.26
CA VAL A 59 -24.75 -32.23 -19.29
C VAL A 59 -24.36 -31.26 -18.17
N LYS A 60 -24.08 -30.00 -18.50
CA LYS A 60 -24.00 -28.93 -17.50
C LYS A 60 -25.41 -28.42 -17.19
N ALA A 61 -25.74 -28.35 -15.90
CA ALA A 61 -27.07 -28.00 -15.39
C ALA A 61 -27.28 -26.48 -15.32
N ASP A 62 -26.96 -25.76 -16.40
CA ASP A 62 -27.35 -24.36 -16.57
C ASP A 62 -28.86 -24.25 -16.88
N SER A 63 -29.37 -23.02 -17.04
CA SER A 63 -30.74 -22.76 -17.49
C SER A 63 -30.73 -22.09 -18.88
N PRO A 64 -31.14 -22.78 -19.96
CA PRO A 64 -31.48 -24.20 -20.05
C PRO A 64 -30.25 -25.13 -19.99
N PRO A 65 -30.42 -26.42 -19.63
CA PRO A 65 -29.31 -27.36 -19.52
C PRO A 65 -28.56 -27.54 -20.85
N ARG A 66 -27.22 -27.66 -20.76
CA ARG A 66 -26.34 -27.75 -21.92
C ARG A 66 -25.72 -29.13 -22.04
N LEU A 67 -26.18 -29.90 -23.02
CA LEU A 67 -25.51 -31.12 -23.49
C LEU A 67 -24.11 -30.75 -24.02
N LEU A 68 -23.07 -31.36 -23.45
CA LEU A 68 -21.67 -31.13 -23.78
C LEU A 68 -21.18 -32.20 -24.75
N SER A 69 -21.42 -33.46 -24.37
CA SER A 69 -21.12 -34.65 -25.17
C SER A 69 -22.20 -35.72 -25.01
N PHE A 70 -22.26 -36.62 -25.98
CA PHE A 70 -23.17 -37.75 -26.03
C PHE A 70 -22.48 -38.90 -26.75
N ASP A 71 -22.41 -40.06 -26.11
CA ASP A 71 -21.54 -41.15 -26.49
C ASP A 71 -20.10 -40.63 -26.73
N GLU A 72 -19.35 -41.10 -27.73
CA GLU A 72 -17.96 -40.68 -27.95
C GLU A 72 -17.81 -39.27 -28.59
N LYS A 73 -18.88 -38.44 -28.61
CA LYS A 73 -18.93 -37.20 -29.41
C LYS A 73 -19.20 -35.96 -28.56
N VAL A 74 -18.21 -35.06 -28.52
CA VAL A 74 -18.39 -33.68 -28.05
C VAL A 74 -19.10 -32.85 -29.12
N PHE A 75 -20.25 -32.26 -28.76
CA PHE A 75 -21.12 -31.51 -29.68
C PHE A 75 -20.81 -30.02 -29.74
N ARG A 76 -20.36 -29.40 -28.64
CA ARG A 76 -20.23 -27.95 -28.50
C ARG A 76 -18.95 -27.59 -27.76
N ARG A 77 -18.25 -26.55 -28.23
CA ARG A 77 -16.92 -26.09 -27.73
C ARG A 77 -15.89 -27.22 -27.54
N ARG A 78 -15.39 -27.80 -28.64
CA ARG A 78 -14.34 -28.86 -28.62
C ARG A 78 -12.96 -28.34 -28.19
N ASP A 79 -12.79 -27.02 -28.22
CA ASP A 79 -11.73 -26.25 -27.57
C ASP A 79 -11.80 -26.31 -26.04
N LYS A 80 -13.00 -26.48 -25.48
CA LYS A 80 -13.30 -26.38 -24.04
C LYS A 80 -13.55 -27.72 -23.38
N TYR A 81 -14.20 -28.64 -24.09
CA TYR A 81 -14.58 -29.96 -23.58
C TYR A 81 -13.95 -31.06 -24.43
N GLU A 82 -13.31 -32.01 -23.77
CA GLU A 82 -12.76 -33.23 -24.38
C GLU A 82 -13.32 -34.46 -23.66
N LEU A 83 -13.51 -35.55 -24.40
CA LEU A 83 -13.68 -36.88 -23.82
C LEU A 83 -12.36 -37.61 -23.98
N LYS A 84 -11.80 -38.15 -22.89
CA LYS A 84 -10.58 -38.97 -22.99
C LYS A 84 -10.89 -40.29 -23.72
N PRO A 85 -9.98 -40.79 -24.57
CA PRO A 85 -10.16 -42.06 -25.23
C PRO A 85 -10.22 -43.20 -24.20
N ARG A 86 -11.19 -44.10 -24.36
CA ARG A 86 -11.34 -45.30 -23.52
C ARG A 86 -10.23 -46.29 -23.89
N LEU A 87 -9.36 -46.61 -22.94
CA LEU A 87 -8.12 -47.37 -23.17
C LEU A 87 -8.05 -48.59 -22.24
N GLY A 88 -7.71 -49.75 -22.82
CA GLY A 88 -7.52 -51.00 -22.08
C GLY A 88 -8.77 -51.46 -21.34
N ASP A 89 -8.59 -51.97 -20.12
CA ASP A 89 -9.65 -52.57 -19.31
C ASP A 89 -10.67 -51.56 -18.75
N LEU A 90 -10.38 -50.25 -18.82
CA LEU A 90 -11.23 -49.16 -18.32
C LEU A 90 -12.36 -48.78 -19.29
N HIS A 91 -12.95 -49.75 -19.99
CA HIS A 91 -13.98 -49.51 -21.02
C HIS A 91 -15.31 -48.94 -20.44
N ASN A 92 -15.49 -49.05 -19.13
CA ASN A 92 -16.62 -48.52 -18.36
C ASN A 92 -16.38 -47.09 -17.85
N GLU A 93 -15.16 -46.55 -17.93
CA GLU A 93 -14.87 -45.18 -17.52
C GLU A 93 -15.11 -44.19 -18.66
N TRP A 94 -15.89 -43.15 -18.35
CA TRP A 94 -16.15 -42.00 -19.21
C TRP A 94 -15.59 -40.76 -18.53
N VAL A 95 -14.59 -40.11 -19.12
CA VAL A 95 -13.92 -38.95 -18.51
C VAL A 95 -14.13 -37.72 -19.38
N LEU A 96 -14.84 -36.73 -18.85
CA LEU A 96 -14.98 -35.40 -19.44
C LEU A 96 -13.91 -34.47 -18.87
N THR A 97 -12.98 -34.03 -19.72
CA THR A 97 -12.04 -32.95 -19.38
C THR A 97 -12.63 -31.59 -19.76
N ILE A 98 -12.67 -30.69 -18.79
CA ILE A 98 -12.99 -29.26 -18.96
C ILE A 98 -11.65 -28.52 -18.98
N LYS A 99 -11.24 -28.04 -20.16
CA LYS A 99 -9.94 -27.40 -20.37
C LYS A 99 -9.93 -25.94 -19.92
N ASN A 100 -8.80 -25.41 -19.47
CA ASN A 100 -8.57 -23.98 -19.24
C ASN A 100 -9.74 -23.31 -18.48
N VAL A 101 -10.06 -23.82 -17.27
CA VAL A 101 -11.24 -23.46 -16.47
C VAL A 101 -11.33 -21.96 -16.25
N GLN A 102 -12.53 -21.42 -16.47
CA GLN A 102 -12.93 -20.03 -16.29
C GLN A 102 -14.06 -19.98 -15.26
N GLU A 103 -14.31 -18.83 -14.64
CA GLU A 103 -15.39 -18.69 -13.66
C GLU A 103 -16.78 -19.04 -14.22
N SER A 104 -17.02 -18.82 -15.52
CA SER A 104 -18.28 -19.21 -16.19
C SER A 104 -18.54 -20.72 -16.24
N ASP A 105 -17.53 -21.54 -15.95
CA ASP A 105 -17.64 -23.00 -15.94
C ASP A 105 -18.08 -23.55 -14.58
N ARG A 106 -18.16 -22.71 -13.53
CA ARG A 106 -18.65 -23.06 -12.19
C ARG A 106 -20.07 -23.68 -12.25
N GLY A 107 -20.35 -24.58 -11.32
CA GLY A 107 -21.67 -25.16 -11.06
C GLY A 107 -21.75 -26.64 -11.44
N ASN A 108 -22.99 -27.14 -11.54
CA ASN A 108 -23.23 -28.58 -11.56
C ASN A 108 -23.11 -29.20 -12.96
N TYR A 109 -22.38 -30.31 -13.02
CA TYR A 109 -22.25 -31.21 -14.16
C TYR A 109 -22.89 -32.54 -13.81
N SER A 110 -23.46 -33.21 -14.81
CA SER A 110 -24.06 -34.53 -14.64
C SER A 110 -23.62 -35.48 -15.75
N CYS A 111 -23.32 -36.71 -15.35
CA CYS A 111 -23.27 -37.87 -16.23
C CYS A 111 -24.64 -38.53 -16.23
N GLN A 112 -25.18 -38.83 -17.41
CA GLN A 112 -26.53 -39.36 -17.59
C GLN A 112 -26.52 -40.57 -18.53
N ILE A 113 -27.30 -41.60 -18.23
CA ILE A 113 -27.54 -42.76 -19.10
C ILE A 113 -28.96 -42.65 -19.65
N ASN A 114 -29.16 -42.89 -20.95
CA ASN A 114 -30.46 -42.77 -21.62
C ASN A 114 -31.44 -43.93 -21.34
N THR A 115 -31.55 -44.35 -20.08
CA THR A 115 -32.58 -45.27 -19.57
C THR A 115 -33.91 -44.57 -19.34
N GLU A 116 -34.98 -45.34 -19.11
CA GLU A 116 -36.28 -44.87 -18.63
C GLU A 116 -36.57 -45.52 -17.26
N PRO A 117 -36.52 -44.78 -16.14
CA PRO A 117 -36.10 -43.38 -16.01
C PRO A 117 -34.58 -43.19 -16.22
N ILE A 118 -34.16 -41.96 -16.49
CA ILE A 118 -32.74 -41.58 -16.66
C ILE A 118 -31.97 -41.86 -15.36
N ILE A 119 -30.91 -42.66 -15.45
CA ILE A 119 -29.93 -42.84 -14.38
C ILE A 119 -28.87 -41.75 -14.52
N LEU A 120 -28.55 -41.04 -13.44
CA LEU A 120 -27.56 -39.97 -13.45
C LEU A 120 -26.73 -39.89 -12.16
N SER A 121 -25.55 -39.28 -12.25
CA SER A 121 -24.72 -38.83 -11.11
C SER A 121 -24.27 -37.39 -11.35
N THR A 122 -24.05 -36.63 -10.27
CA THR A 122 -23.85 -35.17 -10.32
C THR A 122 -22.63 -34.73 -9.51
N GLY A 123 -21.83 -33.84 -10.08
CA GLY A 123 -20.69 -33.19 -9.43
C GLY A 123 -20.71 -31.69 -9.62
N GLU A 124 -20.30 -30.95 -8.60
CA GLU A 124 -20.13 -29.49 -8.68
C GLU A 124 -18.68 -29.16 -9.07
N LEU A 125 -18.50 -28.22 -10.00
CA LEU A 125 -17.22 -27.57 -10.24
C LEU A 125 -17.18 -26.23 -9.51
N ASP A 126 -16.33 -26.12 -8.49
CA ASP A 126 -16.05 -24.86 -7.80
C ASP A 126 -14.74 -24.24 -8.30
N VAL A 127 -14.82 -23.01 -8.82
CA VAL A 127 -13.70 -22.31 -9.43
C VAL A 127 -13.13 -21.28 -8.45
N LYS A 128 -11.85 -21.43 -8.08
CA LYS A 128 -11.12 -20.51 -7.24
C LYS A 128 -10.36 -19.48 -8.08
N VAL A 129 -10.37 -18.25 -7.57
CA VAL A 129 -9.86 -17.05 -8.26
C VAL A 129 -8.97 -16.32 -7.26
N PRO A 130 -7.67 -16.10 -7.56
CA PRO A 130 -6.77 -15.31 -6.72
C PRO A 130 -7.32 -13.89 -6.46
N PRO A 131 -6.89 -13.20 -5.39
CA PRO A 131 -7.29 -11.84 -5.11
C PRO A 131 -6.81 -10.86 -6.21
N ILE A 132 -7.68 -9.94 -6.61
CA ILE A 132 -7.39 -8.85 -7.57
C ILE A 132 -7.71 -7.52 -6.89
N VAL A 133 -6.71 -6.66 -6.69
CA VAL A 133 -6.84 -5.39 -5.96
C VAL A 133 -7.27 -4.25 -6.88
N SER A 134 -8.46 -3.70 -6.61
CA SER A 134 -8.94 -2.47 -7.24
C SER A 134 -8.15 -1.25 -6.73
N ARG A 135 -7.48 -0.56 -7.65
CA ARG A 135 -6.57 0.58 -7.37
C ARG A 135 -7.34 1.89 -7.22
N SER A 136 -8.39 1.86 -6.38
CA SER A 136 -9.36 2.94 -6.16
C SER A 136 -8.80 4.13 -5.39
N THR A 137 -7.76 3.93 -4.57
CA THR A 137 -6.98 5.02 -3.98
C THR A 137 -5.74 5.30 -4.85
N PRO A 138 -5.47 6.56 -5.22
CA PRO A 138 -4.26 6.94 -5.94
C PRO A 138 -2.98 6.50 -5.23
N ALA A 139 -1.89 6.31 -5.98
CA ALA A 139 -0.60 5.86 -5.44
C ALA A 139 0.02 6.84 -4.43
N ALA A 140 -0.40 8.11 -4.43
CA ALA A 140 -0.10 9.08 -3.39
C ALA A 140 -1.38 9.83 -2.98
N VAL A 141 -1.54 10.06 -1.68
CA VAL A 141 -2.64 10.83 -1.09
C VAL A 141 -2.04 11.92 -0.20
N GLU A 142 -2.52 13.14 -0.37
CA GLU A 142 -2.04 14.31 0.37
C GLU A 142 -3.14 14.87 1.28
N VAL A 143 -2.80 15.20 2.52
CA VAL A 143 -3.74 15.71 3.53
C VAL A 143 -3.08 16.75 4.43
N ARG A 144 -3.79 17.81 4.81
CA ARG A 144 -3.27 18.82 5.75
C ARG A 144 -3.18 18.27 7.17
N GLU A 145 -2.13 18.63 7.91
CA GLU A 145 -1.94 18.26 9.30
C GLU A 145 -3.14 18.72 10.16
N GLY A 146 -3.67 17.80 10.97
CA GLY A 146 -4.90 17.98 11.76
C GLY A 146 -6.18 17.44 11.09
N ASN A 147 -6.22 17.27 9.77
CA ASN A 147 -7.40 16.74 9.06
C ASN A 147 -7.52 15.21 9.18
N ASN A 148 -8.61 14.66 8.65
CA ASN A 148 -8.86 13.22 8.55
C ASN A 148 -8.61 12.73 7.11
N VAL A 149 -8.22 11.46 6.95
CA VAL A 149 -8.05 10.80 5.64
C VAL A 149 -8.57 9.35 5.71
N SER A 150 -8.91 8.76 4.56
CA SER A 150 -9.33 7.36 4.46
C SER A 150 -8.67 6.70 3.26
N LEU A 151 -7.88 5.65 3.49
CA LEU A 151 -7.19 4.90 2.44
C LEU A 151 -8.01 3.66 2.10
N THR A 152 -8.41 3.51 0.83
CA THR A 152 -9.32 2.44 0.37
C THR A 152 -8.62 1.44 -0.54
N CYS A 153 -8.78 0.16 -0.22
CA CYS A 153 -8.26 -0.97 -0.97
C CYS A 153 -9.32 -2.07 -0.92
N LYS A 154 -10.07 -2.24 -2.03
CA LYS A 154 -11.04 -3.33 -2.20
C LYS A 154 -10.41 -4.36 -3.13
N ALA A 155 -10.66 -5.64 -2.88
CA ALA A 155 -10.20 -6.71 -3.75
C ALA A 155 -11.32 -7.70 -4.03
N ASP A 156 -11.37 -8.17 -5.27
CA ASP A 156 -12.30 -9.18 -5.77
C ASP A 156 -11.58 -10.55 -5.86
N GLY A 157 -12.33 -11.66 -5.84
CA GLY A 157 -11.77 -13.01 -5.90
C GLY A 157 -12.71 -14.07 -5.32
N ASN A 158 -12.34 -15.35 -5.42
CA ASN A 158 -13.09 -16.47 -4.83
C ASN A 158 -12.13 -17.46 -4.13
N PRO A 159 -12.20 -17.61 -2.79
CA PRO A 159 -13.15 -16.96 -1.86
C PRO A 159 -13.02 -15.43 -1.82
N THR A 160 -14.00 -14.72 -1.26
CA THR A 160 -13.95 -13.26 -1.13
C THR A 160 -12.70 -12.83 -0.34
N PRO A 161 -11.82 -11.97 -0.88
CA PRO A 161 -10.59 -11.62 -0.19
C PRO A 161 -10.80 -10.86 1.13
N THR A 162 -9.98 -11.21 2.11
CA THR A 162 -9.72 -10.37 3.28
C THR A 162 -8.66 -9.34 2.94
N VAL A 163 -8.79 -8.12 3.46
CA VAL A 163 -7.82 -7.03 3.26
C VAL A 163 -7.23 -6.62 4.61
N ILE A 164 -5.90 -6.52 4.66
CA ILE A 164 -5.16 -5.95 5.78
C ILE A 164 -4.32 -4.75 5.32
N TRP A 165 -4.02 -3.84 6.23
CA TRP A 165 -3.13 -2.69 6.02
C TRP A 165 -1.96 -2.73 7.01
N ARG A 166 -0.77 -2.35 6.53
CA ARG A 166 0.46 -2.18 7.31
C ARG A 166 1.27 -0.98 6.81
N ARG A 167 2.13 -0.40 7.66
CA ARG A 167 3.14 0.59 7.20
C ARG A 167 4.39 -0.10 6.68
N GLN A 168 4.95 0.42 5.59
CA GLN A 168 6.19 -0.04 4.98
C GLN A 168 7.40 0.16 5.91
N ASP A 169 7.39 1.22 6.72
CA ASP A 169 8.38 1.50 7.77
C ASP A 169 8.26 0.61 9.03
N ARG A 170 7.28 -0.32 9.05
CA ARG A 170 6.99 -1.25 10.15
C ARG A 170 6.58 -0.59 11.48
N GLN A 171 6.32 0.72 11.51
CA GLN A 171 5.74 1.37 12.68
C GLN A 171 4.27 1.02 12.83
N ILE A 172 3.71 1.23 14.04
CA ILE A 172 2.27 1.08 14.26
C ILE A 172 1.47 2.14 13.48
N ILE A 173 0.37 1.71 12.89
CA ILE A 173 -0.69 2.59 12.39
C ILE A 173 -1.42 3.15 13.60
N ARG A 174 -1.34 4.47 13.84
CA ARG A 174 -2.18 5.16 14.83
C ARG A 174 -3.44 5.70 14.16
N TYR A 175 -4.58 5.59 14.83
CA TYR A 175 -5.89 5.88 14.23
C TYR A 175 -6.44 7.28 14.55
N ASN A 176 -5.99 7.90 15.63
CA ASN A 176 -6.50 9.18 16.15
C ASN A 176 -5.36 10.01 16.75
N GLY A 177 -4.71 10.83 15.92
CA GLY A 177 -3.61 11.68 16.34
C GLY A 177 -2.28 10.97 16.60
N ALA A 178 -1.24 11.77 16.82
CA ALA A 178 0.15 11.32 16.99
C ALA A 178 0.38 10.38 18.20
N THR A 179 -0.55 10.38 19.15
CA THR A 179 -0.49 9.66 20.44
C THR A 179 -1.62 8.65 20.63
N GLY A 180 -2.58 8.56 19.69
CA GLY A 180 -3.71 7.64 19.82
C GLY A 180 -3.33 6.17 19.72
N PHE A 181 -4.29 5.31 20.05
CA PHE A 181 -4.20 3.86 19.89
C PHE A 181 -3.82 3.47 18.45
N GLY A 182 -3.12 2.36 18.33
CA GLY A 182 -2.62 1.85 17.06
C GLY A 182 -2.19 0.39 17.11
N ALA A 183 -2.01 -0.21 15.93
CA ALA A 183 -1.55 -1.59 15.76
C ALA A 183 -0.55 -1.70 14.60
N SER A 184 0.23 -2.78 14.55
CA SER A 184 1.14 -3.09 13.42
C SER A 184 0.38 -3.49 12.15
N VAL A 185 -0.83 -4.02 12.32
CA VAL A 185 -1.75 -4.43 11.24
C VAL A 185 -3.15 -3.91 11.56
N PHE A 186 -3.83 -3.36 10.55
CA PHE A 186 -5.25 -3.01 10.59
C PHE A 186 -6.02 -3.95 9.64
N HIS A 187 -7.22 -4.39 10.04
CA HIS A 187 -8.05 -5.29 9.23
C HIS A 187 -9.26 -4.53 8.66
N GLY A 188 -9.45 -4.62 7.33
CA GLY A 188 -10.58 -4.02 6.62
C GLY A 188 -10.18 -3.30 5.32
N PRO A 189 -11.12 -3.12 4.38
CA PRO A 189 -10.84 -2.52 3.07
C PRO A 189 -10.64 -1.00 3.12
N ILE A 190 -11.02 -0.33 4.22
CA ILE A 190 -10.85 1.12 4.38
C ILE A 190 -10.13 1.40 5.69
N LEU A 191 -8.93 1.96 5.61
CA LEU A 191 -8.18 2.45 6.77
C LEU A 191 -8.51 3.93 7.00
N HIS A 192 -9.26 4.21 8.07
CA HIS A 192 -9.56 5.56 8.50
C HIS A 192 -8.46 6.07 9.46
N LEU A 193 -7.92 7.26 9.18
CA LEU A 193 -6.97 7.96 10.03
C LEU A 193 -7.53 9.34 10.37
N THR A 194 -7.59 9.67 11.67
CA THR A 194 -8.15 10.92 12.17
C THR A 194 -7.09 11.78 12.86
N LYS A 195 -7.25 13.11 12.80
CA LYS A 195 -6.29 14.10 13.34
C LYS A 195 -4.86 13.85 12.87
N VAL A 196 -4.68 13.68 11.57
CA VAL A 196 -3.43 13.21 10.94
C VAL A 196 -2.30 14.19 11.21
N SER A 197 -1.27 13.75 11.94
CA SER A 197 0.01 14.46 12.08
C SER A 197 1.06 13.98 11.09
N ARG A 198 2.14 14.76 10.89
CA ARG A 198 3.34 14.44 10.09
C ARG A 198 3.97 13.08 10.40
N LYS A 199 3.80 12.54 11.62
CA LYS A 199 4.27 11.19 12.03
C LYS A 199 3.50 10.05 11.33
N HIS A 200 2.38 10.36 10.67
CA HIS A 200 1.66 9.41 9.80
C HIS A 200 2.27 9.33 8.39
N MET A 201 3.17 10.23 7.97
CA MET A 201 3.78 10.13 6.64
C MET A 201 4.59 8.84 6.48
N SER A 202 4.12 7.99 5.58
CA SER A 202 4.69 6.68 5.28
C SER A 202 4.07 6.13 4.00
N GLU A 203 4.60 5.00 3.53
CA GLU A 203 3.94 4.17 2.54
C GLU A 203 3.08 3.13 3.26
N TYR A 204 1.78 3.15 2.98
CA TYR A 204 0.79 2.23 3.52
C TYR A 204 0.52 1.14 2.49
N VAL A 205 0.83 -0.11 2.85
CA VAL A 205 0.63 -1.28 1.99
C VAL A 205 -0.64 -1.97 2.43
N CYS A 206 -1.65 -2.05 1.56
CA CYS A 206 -2.70 -3.05 1.71
C CYS A 206 -2.25 -4.38 1.11
N VAL A 207 -2.68 -5.49 1.70
CA VAL A 207 -2.51 -6.84 1.16
C VAL A 207 -3.89 -7.50 1.15
N ALA A 208 -4.26 -8.08 0.03
CA ALA A 208 -5.48 -8.85 -0.14
C ALA A 208 -5.15 -10.34 -0.27
N SER A 209 -5.84 -11.17 0.53
CA SER A 209 -5.68 -12.63 0.49
C SER A 209 -7.01 -13.35 0.71
N ASN A 210 -7.21 -14.43 -0.05
CA ASN A 210 -8.28 -15.41 0.13
C ASN A 210 -7.74 -16.86 0.29
N GLY A 211 -6.43 -17.01 0.51
CA GLY A 211 -5.74 -18.30 0.57
C GLY A 211 -5.41 -18.93 -0.79
N ILE A 212 -5.77 -18.29 -1.90
CA ILE A 212 -5.41 -18.73 -3.26
C ILE A 212 -4.25 -17.86 -3.77
N PRO A 213 -3.05 -18.41 -3.99
CA PRO A 213 -1.90 -17.62 -4.41
C PRO A 213 -2.01 -17.17 -5.88
N PRO A 214 -1.39 -16.03 -6.26
CA PRO A 214 -0.65 -15.11 -5.40
C PRO A 214 -1.58 -14.15 -4.63
N ASP A 215 -1.17 -13.73 -3.42
CA ASP A 215 -1.72 -12.54 -2.78
C ASP A 215 -1.34 -11.28 -3.59
N GLU A 216 -2.27 -10.35 -3.82
CA GLU A 216 -1.97 -9.02 -4.41
C GLU A 216 -1.88 -7.94 -3.31
N SER A 217 -1.06 -6.92 -3.56
CA SER A 217 -0.90 -5.77 -2.67
C SER A 217 -0.86 -4.45 -3.44
N TRP A 218 -1.29 -3.37 -2.80
CA TRP A 218 -1.20 -2.01 -3.34
C TRP A 218 -0.62 -1.06 -2.30
N THR A 219 0.25 -0.16 -2.75
CA THR A 219 0.97 0.79 -1.89
C THR A 219 0.46 2.19 -2.13
N VAL A 220 0.04 2.87 -1.05
CA VAL A 220 -0.42 4.25 -1.04
C VAL A 220 0.53 5.08 -0.19
N LYS A 221 1.19 6.06 -0.80
CA LYS A 221 2.05 7.01 -0.10
C LYS A 221 1.22 8.12 0.54
N LEU A 222 1.20 8.19 1.87
CA LEU A 222 0.55 9.26 2.60
C LEU A 222 1.52 10.44 2.80
N LEU A 223 1.21 11.57 2.18
CA LEU A 223 1.87 12.86 2.38
C LEU A 223 1.01 13.72 3.33
N VAL A 224 1.64 14.42 4.26
CA VAL A 224 0.96 15.29 5.22
C VAL A 224 1.55 16.69 5.13
N THR A 225 0.73 17.69 4.78
CA THR A 225 1.16 19.09 4.58
C THR A 225 0.99 19.94 5.83
N PHE A 226 1.98 20.78 6.12
CA PHE A 226 2.01 21.64 7.31
C PHE A 226 2.97 22.82 7.13
N ALA A 227 2.69 23.91 7.84
CA ALA A 227 3.54 25.10 7.87
C ALA A 227 4.92 24.79 8.48
N PRO A 228 5.99 25.53 8.12
CA PRO A 228 7.31 25.26 8.66
C PRO A 228 7.38 25.47 10.18
N LEU A 229 8.18 24.65 10.85
CA LEU A 229 8.59 24.85 12.24
C LEU A 229 10.12 24.97 12.28
N VAL A 230 10.63 26.17 12.55
CA VAL A 230 12.07 26.47 12.60
C VAL A 230 12.53 26.56 14.05
N GLN A 231 13.65 25.92 14.38
CA GLN A 231 14.23 25.94 15.73
C GLN A 231 15.74 26.19 15.65
N ALA A 232 16.23 27.23 16.35
CA ALA A 232 17.66 27.43 16.55
C ALA A 232 18.26 26.35 17.46
N GLN A 233 19.45 25.83 17.09
CA GLN A 233 20.22 24.92 17.94
C GLN A 233 20.75 25.63 19.21
N SER A 234 20.91 26.95 19.16
CA SER A 234 21.31 27.78 20.30
C SER A 234 20.79 29.20 20.12
N VAL A 235 20.15 29.76 21.15
CA VAL A 235 19.59 31.12 21.13
C VAL A 235 20.68 32.19 21.03
N THR A 236 21.86 31.89 21.58
CA THR A 236 23.05 32.75 21.55
C THR A 236 24.23 31.96 21.03
N VAL A 237 25.00 32.55 20.11
CA VAL A 237 26.33 32.09 19.71
C VAL A 237 27.35 33.15 20.14
N GLN A 238 28.55 32.72 20.54
CA GLN A 238 29.63 33.60 20.98
C GLN A 238 30.85 33.43 20.06
N ALA A 239 31.47 34.54 19.66
CA ALA A 239 32.66 34.53 18.81
C ALA A 239 33.60 35.72 19.10
N SER A 240 34.90 35.54 18.81
CA SER A 240 35.88 36.63 18.86
C SER A 240 36.02 37.29 17.49
N VAL A 241 36.44 38.55 17.43
CA VAL A 241 36.84 39.18 16.16
C VAL A 241 38.01 38.37 15.56
N GLY A 242 37.94 38.09 14.27
CA GLY A 242 38.89 37.20 13.57
C GLY A 242 38.62 35.70 13.72
N SER A 243 37.72 35.25 14.60
CA SER A 243 37.32 33.84 14.67
C SER A 243 36.20 33.52 13.68
N MET A 244 35.95 32.24 13.49
CA MET A 244 34.74 31.75 12.81
C MET A 244 33.55 31.78 13.79
N ALA A 245 32.36 32.12 13.30
CA ALA A 245 31.08 31.89 13.96
C ALA A 245 30.22 30.95 13.12
N ARG A 246 29.46 30.07 13.78
CA ARG A 246 28.54 29.14 13.13
C ARG A 246 27.20 29.13 13.86
N MET A 247 26.15 29.50 13.14
CA MET A 247 24.76 29.49 13.61
C MET A 247 24.02 28.37 12.89
N VAL A 248 23.13 27.66 13.59
CA VAL A 248 22.47 26.46 13.09
C VAL A 248 21.00 26.47 13.49
N CYS A 249 20.12 26.20 12.52
CA CYS A 249 18.70 25.95 12.77
C CYS A 249 18.28 24.63 12.14
N THR A 250 17.41 23.90 12.83
CA THR A 250 16.64 22.77 12.27
C THR A 250 15.30 23.29 11.75
N THR A 251 14.68 22.54 10.84
CA THR A 251 13.34 22.86 10.32
C THR A 251 12.57 21.60 9.98
N GLU A 252 11.33 21.50 10.46
CA GLU A 252 10.35 20.52 9.99
C GLU A 252 9.33 21.21 9.07
N ALA A 253 9.12 20.69 7.85
CA ALA A 253 8.17 21.27 6.89
C ALA A 253 7.81 20.28 5.75
N TRP A 254 6.53 20.27 5.34
CA TRP A 254 6.11 19.63 4.09
C TRP A 254 4.96 20.43 3.42
N PRO A 255 5.02 20.79 2.12
CA PRO A 255 6.12 20.58 1.18
C PRO A 255 7.44 21.20 1.65
N ARG A 256 8.57 20.77 1.07
CA ARG A 256 9.89 21.24 1.50
C ARG A 256 9.97 22.77 1.36
N PRO A 257 10.45 23.47 2.39
CA PRO A 257 10.41 24.92 2.44
C PRO A 257 11.55 25.51 1.62
N GLU A 258 11.35 26.74 1.20
CA GLU A 258 12.45 27.63 0.86
C GLU A 258 13.03 28.18 2.17
N MET A 259 14.36 28.24 2.25
CA MET A 259 15.11 28.58 3.47
C MET A 259 16.00 29.80 3.21
N GLY A 260 16.25 30.60 4.24
CA GLY A 260 17.26 31.65 4.20
C GLY A 260 17.62 32.18 5.58
N TRP A 261 18.60 33.07 5.63
CA TRP A 261 18.96 33.84 6.81
C TRP A 261 18.78 35.34 6.54
N GLU A 262 18.40 36.07 7.59
CA GLU A 262 18.33 37.53 7.63
C GLU A 262 19.11 38.08 8.83
N LYS A 263 19.58 39.33 8.71
CA LYS A 263 20.09 40.15 9.82
C LYS A 263 19.47 41.53 9.72
N ASP A 264 18.98 42.05 10.85
CA ASP A 264 18.35 43.38 10.95
C ASP A 264 17.15 43.60 9.96
N GLY A 265 16.55 42.50 9.47
CA GLY A 265 15.45 42.51 8.48
C GLY A 265 15.88 42.34 7.01
N GLU A 266 17.18 42.43 6.71
CA GLU A 266 17.72 42.28 5.36
C GLU A 266 18.23 40.84 5.09
N PRO A 267 18.02 40.30 3.89
CA PRO A 267 18.49 38.96 3.52
C PRO A 267 20.01 38.85 3.43
N ILE A 268 20.54 37.72 3.91
CA ILE A 268 21.97 37.39 3.85
C ILE A 268 22.24 36.56 2.59
N TYR A 269 23.31 36.93 1.89
CA TYR A 269 23.81 36.24 0.70
C TYR A 269 25.19 35.62 0.96
N GLU A 270 25.51 34.55 0.23
CA GLU A 270 26.83 33.94 0.30
C GLU A 270 27.94 34.87 -0.24
N SER A 271 29.13 34.75 0.33
CA SER A 271 30.32 35.51 -0.06
C SER A 271 31.60 34.75 0.34
N ASN A 272 32.77 35.31 0.05
CA ASN A 272 34.04 34.73 0.51
C ASN A 272 34.11 34.57 2.04
N ASN A 273 33.41 35.43 2.80
CA ASN A 273 33.38 35.39 4.26
C ASN A 273 32.15 34.68 4.85
N VAL A 274 31.09 34.49 4.07
CA VAL A 274 29.79 33.99 4.55
C VAL A 274 29.37 32.78 3.70
N ALA A 275 29.22 31.62 4.33
CA ALA A 275 28.74 30.41 3.67
C ALA A 275 27.43 29.93 4.31
N MET A 276 26.53 29.41 3.47
CA MET A 276 25.24 28.87 3.90
C MET A 276 25.10 27.43 3.47
N THR A 277 25.09 26.51 4.42
CA THR A 277 24.86 25.08 4.13
C THR A 277 23.41 24.72 4.40
N HIS A 278 22.77 24.04 3.45
CA HIS A 278 21.47 23.40 3.62
C HIS A 278 21.66 21.89 3.52
N THR A 279 21.16 21.13 4.48
CA THR A 279 21.13 19.65 4.41
C THR A 279 19.73 19.14 4.70
N VAL A 280 19.32 18.13 3.94
CA VAL A 280 18.01 17.49 4.06
C VAL A 280 18.14 16.17 4.80
N SER A 281 17.24 15.89 5.75
CA SER A 281 17.23 14.65 6.53
C SER A 281 15.83 14.00 6.55
N GLY A 282 15.76 12.75 6.09
CA GLY A 282 14.50 12.01 6.00
C GLY A 282 13.43 12.72 5.14
N GLN A 283 12.16 12.49 5.46
CA GLN A 283 11.03 12.97 4.64
C GLN A 283 10.83 14.49 4.71
N TYR A 284 10.85 15.08 5.91
CA TYR A 284 10.41 16.47 6.13
C TYR A 284 11.32 17.29 7.06
N HIS A 285 12.47 16.77 7.51
CA HIS A 285 13.43 17.55 8.30
C HIS A 285 14.50 18.14 7.37
N SER A 286 14.99 19.32 7.74
CA SER A 286 16.13 19.99 7.11
C SER A 286 16.97 20.69 8.19
N VAL A 287 18.24 20.96 7.90
CA VAL A 287 19.14 21.74 8.75
C VAL A 287 19.75 22.85 7.88
N HIS A 288 19.73 24.08 8.40
CA HIS A 288 20.32 25.23 7.74
C HIS A 288 21.38 25.87 8.65
N ILE A 289 22.55 26.14 8.08
CA ILE A 289 23.75 26.58 8.79
C ILE A 289 24.23 27.88 8.14
N LEU A 290 24.49 28.89 8.94
CA LEU A 290 25.17 30.13 8.53
C LEU A 290 26.56 30.15 9.19
N GLU A 291 27.60 30.21 8.37
CA GLU A 291 29.00 30.28 8.79
C GLU A 291 29.60 31.63 8.38
N ILE A 292 30.15 32.36 9.35
CA ILE A 292 30.91 33.60 9.14
C ILE A 292 32.36 33.28 9.47
N ARG A 293 33.23 33.20 8.47
CA ARG A 293 34.59 32.65 8.60
C ARG A 293 35.55 33.56 9.38
N ASN A 294 35.41 34.87 9.17
CA ASN A 294 36.14 35.93 9.86
C ASN A 294 35.12 36.92 10.42
N VAL A 295 34.82 36.79 11.71
CA VAL A 295 33.90 37.66 12.46
C VAL A 295 34.51 39.05 12.63
N GLN A 296 33.65 40.06 12.55
CA GLN A 296 33.98 41.48 12.59
C GLN A 296 32.92 42.19 13.42
N ASN A 297 33.17 43.41 13.90
CA ASN A 297 32.24 44.10 14.80
C ASN A 297 30.83 44.30 14.19
N SER A 298 30.73 44.45 12.87
CA SER A 298 29.47 44.53 12.11
C SER A 298 28.67 43.23 12.05
N HIS A 299 29.31 42.08 12.31
CA HIS A 299 28.65 40.78 12.31
C HIS A 299 27.95 40.46 13.65
N PHE A 300 28.23 41.17 14.73
CA PHE A 300 27.48 40.97 15.98
C PHE A 300 26.05 41.51 15.88
N GLY A 301 25.13 40.98 16.70
CA GLY A 301 23.71 41.33 16.69
C GLY A 301 22.79 40.14 16.40
N VAL A 302 21.59 40.45 15.89
CA VAL A 302 20.48 39.48 15.80
C VAL A 302 20.31 38.96 14.38
N TYR A 303 20.35 37.63 14.26
CA TYR A 303 20.07 36.88 13.03
C TYR A 303 18.74 36.15 13.17
N ARG A 304 18.03 35.92 12.07
CA ARG A 304 16.94 34.94 12.02
C ARG A 304 17.16 33.98 10.87
N CYS A 305 16.89 32.69 11.10
CA CYS A 305 16.70 31.72 10.03
C CYS A 305 15.21 31.65 9.73
N VAL A 306 14.83 31.76 8.46
CA VAL A 306 13.44 31.82 8.00
C VAL A 306 13.16 30.65 7.06
N ALA A 307 11.97 30.07 7.17
CA ALA A 307 11.46 29.01 6.33
C ALA A 307 10.07 29.36 5.80
N LYS A 308 9.82 29.13 4.50
CA LYS A 308 8.52 29.34 3.85
C LYS A 308 8.10 28.12 3.02
N ASN A 309 6.85 27.68 3.16
CA ASN A 309 6.21 26.80 2.19
C ASN A 309 4.75 27.25 1.94
N ASP A 310 4.02 26.50 1.11
CA ASP A 310 2.65 26.83 0.70
C ASP A 310 1.61 26.81 1.86
N ASN A 311 2.02 26.38 3.06
CA ASN A 311 1.18 26.34 4.26
C ASN A 311 1.54 27.42 5.29
N GLY A 312 2.65 28.17 5.12
CA GLY A 312 3.00 29.28 6.00
C GLY A 312 4.48 29.67 6.00
N ILE A 313 4.82 30.60 6.89
CA ILE A 313 6.18 31.09 7.16
C ILE A 313 6.46 30.94 8.65
N HIS A 314 7.68 30.54 9.01
CA HIS A 314 8.15 30.54 10.40
C HIS A 314 9.64 30.92 10.44
N HIS A 315 10.10 31.49 11.55
CA HIS A 315 11.50 31.83 11.76
C HIS A 315 11.99 31.46 13.17
N SER A 316 13.30 31.43 13.37
CA SER A 316 13.90 31.29 14.70
C SER A 316 15.11 32.21 14.82
N GLN A 317 15.30 32.80 16.00
CA GLN A 317 16.27 33.86 16.25
C GLN A 317 17.56 33.34 16.89
N VAL A 318 18.70 33.86 16.45
CA VAL A 318 20.03 33.60 17.01
C VAL A 318 20.76 34.92 17.21
N THR A 319 21.27 35.18 18.42
CA THR A 319 22.08 36.36 18.72
C THR A 319 23.56 36.01 18.67
N LEU A 320 24.34 36.68 17.81
CA LEU A 320 25.80 36.54 17.78
C LEU A 320 26.45 37.61 18.66
N ASN A 321 27.04 37.18 19.77
CA ASN A 321 27.67 38.03 20.77
C ASN A 321 29.21 37.97 20.70
N GLN A 322 29.85 39.09 21.05
CA GLN A 322 31.31 39.17 21.12
C GLN A 322 31.86 38.51 22.40
N ILE A 323 32.87 37.67 22.24
CA ILE A 323 33.75 37.25 23.34
C ILE A 323 34.76 38.37 23.57
N SER A 324 34.62 39.09 24.68
CA SER A 324 35.69 39.96 25.19
C SER A 324 36.75 39.11 25.88
N HIS A 325 37.96 39.04 25.32
CA HIS A 325 39.12 38.65 26.11
C HIS A 325 39.35 39.73 27.17
N ASN A 326 38.98 39.45 28.42
CA ASN A 326 39.35 40.29 29.54
C ASN A 326 40.87 40.44 29.57
N HIS A 327 41.36 41.67 29.56
CA HIS A 327 42.75 41.95 29.87
C HIS A 327 43.01 41.52 31.32
N PHE A 328 43.65 40.36 31.50
CA PHE A 328 44.30 40.03 32.77
C PHE A 328 45.44 41.03 32.98
N SER A 329 45.15 42.11 33.71
CA SER A 329 46.16 43.05 34.19
C SER A 329 47.11 42.30 35.13
N HIS A 330 48.36 42.11 34.71
CA HIS A 330 49.41 41.51 35.55
C HIS A 330 49.79 42.44 36.72
N SER A 331 48.96 42.44 37.76
CA SER A 331 49.31 42.94 39.08
C SER A 331 50.07 41.85 39.85
N ASN A 332 51.38 41.78 39.66
CA ASN A 332 52.25 40.99 40.53
C ASN A 332 52.15 41.51 41.97
N LEU A 333 51.84 40.64 42.93
CA LEU A 333 52.34 40.75 44.30
C LEU A 333 52.22 39.40 45.02
N ILE A 334 53.38 38.85 45.39
CA ILE A 334 53.58 37.71 46.30
C ILE A 334 54.01 38.36 47.63
N PRO A 335 53.42 38.00 48.80
CA PRO A 335 53.95 36.84 49.52
C PRO A 335 52.94 35.91 50.23
N GLU A 336 53.34 34.64 50.25
CA GLU A 336 53.25 33.61 51.30
C GLU A 336 52.36 33.85 52.54
N GLY A 337 51.52 32.87 52.85
CA GLY A 337 50.78 32.76 54.12
C GLY A 337 50.17 31.37 54.32
N SER A 338 50.82 30.52 55.12
CA SER A 338 50.40 29.13 55.39
C SER A 338 49.24 29.04 56.39
N GLY A 339 48.25 28.17 56.13
CA GLY A 339 47.21 27.79 57.08
C GLY A 339 46.52 26.49 56.67
N MET A 340 46.27 25.55 57.61
CA MET A 340 45.86 24.18 57.30
C MET A 340 44.85 23.62 58.32
N GLY A 341 43.78 22.99 57.81
CA GLY A 341 42.74 22.28 58.59
C GLY A 341 41.47 23.11 58.87
N SER A 342 40.36 22.54 59.42
CA SER A 342 39.91 21.13 59.53
C SER A 342 38.56 21.07 60.28
N GLY A 343 37.52 20.43 59.72
CA GLY A 343 36.19 20.18 60.34
C GLY A 343 35.11 20.16 59.25
N ARG A 344 34.25 19.13 59.04
CA ARG A 344 33.29 18.41 59.93
C ARG A 344 32.08 19.29 60.28
N TYR A 345 30.84 18.92 59.89
CA TYR A 345 29.96 17.86 60.47
C TYR A 345 29.73 18.14 61.97
N SER A 346 28.52 18.29 62.50
CA SER A 346 27.19 17.70 62.17
C SER A 346 26.03 18.74 62.34
N GLU A 347 24.86 18.66 61.68
CA GLU A 347 23.59 17.90 61.95
C GLU A 347 22.70 18.51 63.07
N ASP A 348 21.50 17.94 63.26
CA ASP A 348 20.46 18.21 64.28
C ASP A 348 19.67 19.54 64.07
N ASP A 349 18.38 19.54 63.66
CA ASP A 349 17.11 19.23 64.39
C ASP A 349 16.62 20.45 65.22
N GLU A 350 15.38 20.65 65.72
CA GLU A 350 14.15 19.86 66.03
C GLU A 350 12.98 20.90 66.17
N ASP A 351 11.67 20.76 65.84
CA ASP A 351 10.86 20.01 64.85
C ASP A 351 9.46 20.73 64.76
N ASP A 352 8.33 20.02 64.50
CA ASP A 352 6.88 20.38 64.70
C ASP A 352 6.09 21.21 63.64
N GLY A 353 4.79 20.89 63.53
CA GLY A 353 3.74 21.64 62.82
C GLY A 353 2.39 21.54 63.54
N ASP A 354 1.35 22.27 63.08
CA ASP A 354 -0.01 22.24 63.65
C ASP A 354 -1.07 22.46 62.56
N ASP A 355 -2.27 21.93 62.76
CA ASP A 355 -3.40 21.98 61.81
C ASP A 355 -4.37 23.15 62.11
N GLY A 356 -5.13 23.61 61.11
CA GLY A 356 -6.13 24.67 61.26
C GLY A 356 -7.18 24.68 60.16
N GLU A 357 -8.46 24.75 60.54
CA GLU A 357 -9.61 24.40 59.68
C GLU A 357 -10.18 25.58 58.85
N GLU A 358 -11.15 25.25 58.00
CA GLU A 358 -11.84 26.13 57.02
C GLU A 358 -12.90 27.05 57.67
N GLU A 359 -13.13 28.24 57.10
CA GLU A 359 -14.46 28.89 57.10
C GLU A 359 -14.73 29.58 55.74
N ASP A 360 -15.98 29.51 55.29
CA ASP A 360 -16.45 30.05 54.00
C ASP A 360 -16.63 31.57 54.00
N GLY A 361 -16.49 32.20 52.83
CA GLY A 361 -16.79 33.61 52.62
C GLY A 361 -17.26 33.93 51.19
N GLU A 362 -18.54 34.27 51.02
CA GLU A 362 -19.10 34.66 49.72
C GLU A 362 -18.49 35.97 49.19
N GLY A 363 -18.08 35.99 47.91
CA GLY A 363 -17.51 37.17 47.27
C GLY A 363 -17.80 37.20 45.77
N SER A 364 -18.94 37.78 45.40
CA SER A 364 -19.28 38.02 43.98
C SER A 364 -18.65 39.33 43.47
N ASN A 365 -18.05 39.30 42.28
CA ASN A 365 -18.22 40.38 41.28
C ASN A 365 -17.62 40.07 39.89
N GLU A 366 -18.43 40.40 38.89
CA GLU A 366 -18.12 41.07 37.60
C GLU A 366 -16.91 40.62 36.74
N VAL A 367 -17.25 40.12 35.55
CA VAL A 367 -16.35 39.89 34.39
C VAL A 367 -16.04 41.22 33.67
N PRO A 368 -14.77 41.56 33.40
CA PRO A 368 -14.38 42.56 32.41
C PRO A 368 -14.12 41.90 31.04
N GLY A 369 -14.60 42.56 29.97
CA GLY A 369 -14.75 41.99 28.64
C GLY A 369 -13.50 41.51 27.90
N GLU A 370 -13.75 40.65 26.92
CA GLU A 370 -12.79 40.19 25.92
C GLU A 370 -12.28 41.37 25.08
N HIS A 371 -10.96 41.50 24.96
CA HIS A 371 -10.35 42.33 23.92
C HIS A 371 -9.88 41.43 22.78
N GLU A 372 -10.69 41.35 21.72
CA GLU A 372 -10.22 40.86 20.42
C GLU A 372 -9.04 41.73 19.95
N ASN A 373 -7.85 41.13 19.82
CA ASN A 373 -6.68 41.81 19.30
C ASN A 373 -6.45 41.35 17.85
N ASP A 374 -7.00 42.11 16.91
CA ASP A 374 -6.97 41.85 15.47
C ASP A 374 -5.54 41.59 14.98
N SER A 375 -5.26 40.36 14.59
CA SER A 375 -3.93 39.90 14.18
C SER A 375 -3.69 40.24 12.72
N GLN A 376 -3.53 41.55 12.44
CA GLN A 376 -3.36 42.07 11.09
C GLN A 376 -2.18 41.41 10.35
N GLU A 377 -2.49 40.70 9.27
CA GLU A 377 -1.50 40.13 8.37
C GLU A 377 -0.69 41.25 7.71
N VAL A 378 0.59 41.37 8.09
CA VAL A 378 1.54 42.28 7.42
C VAL A 378 1.83 41.73 6.02
N PRO A 379 1.51 42.44 4.92
CA PRO A 379 1.73 41.92 3.58
C PRO A 379 3.24 41.85 3.27
N SER A 380 3.79 40.63 3.17
CA SER A 380 5.19 40.43 2.74
C SER A 380 5.39 41.00 1.33
N SER A 381 6.37 41.89 1.16
CA SER A 381 6.65 42.53 -0.13
C SER A 381 7.09 41.50 -1.19
N PRO A 382 6.81 41.73 -2.49
CA PRO A 382 7.15 40.77 -3.55
C PRO A 382 8.64 40.39 -3.60
N SER A 383 9.54 41.30 -3.22
CA SER A 383 10.98 41.06 -3.16
C SER A 383 11.39 39.97 -2.17
N GLN A 384 10.66 39.79 -1.06
CA GLN A 384 10.93 38.70 -0.12
C GLN A 384 10.57 37.32 -0.71
N LEU A 385 9.53 37.21 -1.55
CA LEU A 385 9.21 35.93 -2.21
C LEU A 385 10.28 35.54 -3.24
N GLU A 386 10.78 36.50 -4.02
CA GLU A 386 11.80 36.18 -5.02
C GLU A 386 13.13 35.73 -4.40
N PHE A 387 13.52 36.30 -3.24
CA PHE A 387 14.74 35.94 -2.51
C PHE A 387 14.79 34.44 -2.18
N TYR A 388 13.79 33.91 -1.49
CA TYR A 388 13.75 32.51 -1.06
C TYR A 388 13.79 31.53 -2.25
N SER A 389 13.24 31.92 -3.40
CA SER A 389 13.30 31.14 -4.64
C SER A 389 14.68 31.07 -5.30
N GLN A 390 15.52 32.09 -5.08
CA GLN A 390 16.83 32.18 -5.76
C GLN A 390 17.87 31.23 -5.15
N ALA A 391 17.80 30.94 -3.86
CA ALA A 391 18.69 30.00 -3.17
C ALA A 391 18.74 28.61 -3.86
N ARG A 392 17.62 28.14 -4.42
CA ARG A 392 17.54 26.84 -5.12
C ARG A 392 18.23 26.83 -6.50
N ARG A 393 18.54 27.98 -7.10
CA ARG A 393 19.07 28.04 -8.48
C ARG A 393 20.52 27.54 -8.62
N HIS A 394 21.28 27.47 -7.51
CA HIS A 394 22.65 26.97 -7.53
C HIS A 394 22.79 25.44 -7.39
N GLU A 395 21.86 24.74 -6.73
CA GLU A 395 21.92 23.27 -6.61
C GLU A 395 21.74 22.55 -7.96
N SER A 396 20.91 23.10 -8.85
CA SER A 396 20.59 22.50 -10.16
C SER A 396 21.76 22.40 -11.14
N ARG A 397 22.92 23.01 -10.85
CA ARG A 397 24.10 22.99 -11.73
C ARG A 397 25.11 21.87 -11.44
N ASN A 398 25.07 21.24 -10.26
CA ASN A 398 26.08 20.28 -9.80
C ASN A 398 25.54 18.87 -9.52
N ALA A 399 24.34 18.52 -10.01
CA ALA A 399 23.85 17.15 -9.99
C ALA A 399 24.55 16.31 -11.10
N PRO A 400 25.20 15.17 -10.79
CA PRO A 400 25.83 14.33 -11.81
C PRO A 400 24.76 13.62 -12.66
N THR A 401 24.70 13.97 -13.94
CA THR A 401 23.71 13.45 -14.89
C THR A 401 24.05 12.04 -15.38
N THR A 402 23.80 11.03 -14.55
CA THR A 402 23.85 9.61 -14.95
C THR A 402 22.63 9.19 -15.77
N HIS A 403 22.44 9.83 -16.94
CA HIS A 403 21.48 9.37 -17.95
C HIS A 403 22.16 8.43 -18.94
N SER A 404 21.80 7.14 -18.91
CA SER A 404 22.15 6.20 -19.97
C SER A 404 21.29 6.47 -21.22
N GLU A 405 21.93 6.87 -22.32
CA GLU A 405 21.25 7.05 -23.62
C GLU A 405 20.76 5.70 -24.18
N LEU A 406 19.54 5.29 -23.84
CA LEU A 406 18.78 4.37 -24.68
C LEU A 406 18.31 5.13 -25.93
N ARG A 407 19.12 5.08 -26.99
CA ARG A 407 18.82 5.69 -28.29
C ARG A 407 17.63 4.98 -28.95
N ALA A 408 16.44 5.53 -28.77
CA ALA A 408 15.29 5.21 -29.58
C ALA A 408 15.57 5.61 -31.04
N ILE A 409 15.48 4.66 -31.97
CA ILE A 409 15.61 4.94 -33.41
C ILE A 409 14.28 5.54 -33.88
N GLN A 410 14.23 6.85 -33.99
CA GLN A 410 13.11 7.57 -34.58
C GLN A 410 13.19 7.45 -36.11
N MET A 411 12.34 6.61 -36.71
CA MET A 411 12.19 6.53 -38.16
C MET A 411 11.21 7.60 -38.64
N ASP A 412 11.71 8.59 -39.37
CA ASP A 412 10.87 9.63 -39.97
C ASP A 412 9.98 9.06 -41.09
N SER A 413 8.72 9.51 -41.11
CA SER A 413 7.69 9.05 -42.03
C SER A 413 7.62 9.93 -43.29
N ALA A 414 8.60 9.77 -44.19
CA ALA A 414 8.62 10.47 -45.47
C ALA A 414 8.98 9.57 -46.67
N SER A 415 8.21 9.70 -47.76
CA SER A 415 8.45 9.17 -49.12
C SER A 415 8.75 7.66 -49.28
N LEU A 416 7.71 6.90 -49.65
CA LEU A 416 7.83 5.78 -50.58
C LEU A 416 6.75 5.90 -51.68
N PRO A 417 7.08 5.66 -52.96
CA PRO A 417 6.12 5.72 -54.06
C PRO A 417 5.27 4.44 -54.18
N SER A 418 4.24 4.50 -55.03
CA SER A 418 3.33 3.41 -55.36
C SER A 418 3.99 2.26 -56.14
N LEU A 419 3.19 1.21 -56.44
CA LEU A 419 3.52 -0.07 -57.11
C LEU A 419 4.02 -1.16 -56.13
N LEU A 420 3.49 -2.39 -56.10
CA LEU A 420 2.45 -3.04 -56.92
C LEU A 420 1.63 -4.03 -56.06
N PHE A 421 0.32 -4.13 -56.33
CA PHE A 421 -0.46 -5.33 -56.00
C PHE A 421 -0.12 -6.45 -57.00
N ILE A 422 0.13 -7.67 -56.52
CA ILE A 422 -0.22 -8.93 -57.21
C ILE A 422 -0.19 -10.07 -56.17
N SER A 423 -1.15 -10.99 -56.28
CA SER A 423 -1.32 -12.13 -55.39
C SER A 423 -0.33 -13.26 -55.70
N ILE A 424 -0.02 -14.10 -54.70
CA ILE A 424 0.15 -15.54 -54.90
C ILE A 424 -0.34 -16.27 -53.64
N ILE A 425 -1.16 -17.29 -53.87
CA ILE A 425 -1.57 -18.32 -52.89
C ILE A 425 -0.85 -19.61 -53.31
N THR A 426 -0.74 -20.57 -52.37
CA THR A 426 -0.30 -21.97 -52.54
C THR A 426 1.13 -22.26 -52.08
N ILE A 427 1.37 -23.53 -51.71
CA ILE A 427 2.63 -24.15 -51.28
C ILE A 427 3.12 -23.78 -49.87
N PHE A 428 2.47 -24.36 -48.85
CA PHE A 428 3.16 -24.98 -47.72
C PHE A 428 2.30 -26.14 -47.16
N PHE A 429 2.51 -27.33 -47.72
CA PHE A 429 1.93 -28.59 -47.28
C PHE A 429 2.96 -29.69 -47.52
N ASN A 430 3.05 -30.66 -46.61
CA ASN A 430 4.05 -31.75 -46.50
C ASN A 430 5.41 -31.35 -45.87
N PHE A 431 6.08 -32.38 -45.33
CA PHE A 431 7.13 -32.35 -44.31
C PHE A 431 6.62 -31.81 -42.95
N TYR A 432 6.47 -32.59 -41.89
CA TYR A 432 6.92 -33.97 -41.63
C TYR A 432 5.76 -34.97 -41.49
N GLY A 433 6.07 -36.25 -41.67
CA GLY A 433 5.23 -37.36 -41.21
C GLY A 433 6.11 -38.47 -40.63
N PHE A 434 5.68 -38.99 -39.49
CA PHE A 434 5.96 -40.33 -38.96
C PHE A 434 4.90 -40.66 -37.90
#